data_AF-A0A7Y0U3I4-F1
#
_entry.id   AF-A0A7Y0U3I4-F1
#
_cell.length_a   1.000
_cell.length_b   1.000
_cell.length_c   1.000
_cell.angle_alpha   90.00
_cell.angle_beta   90.00
_cell.angle_gamma   90.00
#
_symmetry.space_group_name_H-M   'P 1'
#
loop_
_entity.id
_entity.type
_entity.pdbx_description
1 polymer ?
#
loop_
_entity_poly.entity_id
_entity_poly.type
_entity_poly.pdbx_seq_one_letter_code
_entity_poly.pdbx_strand_id
1 'polypeptide(L)' 'MLVGLAKSLEKLSSGFRINRAADDAAGLAISEGLRTQVGGNRQAVRNAQDGISLVQTAEGALNEVHSI' A
#
# COMPACT_ATOMS: atom_id res chain seq x y z
N MET A 1 -10.80 38.20 -0.70
CA MET A 1 -9.53 37.86 -1.39
C MET A 1 -8.61 36.94 -0.58
N LEU A 2 -8.52 37.05 0.76
CA LEU A 2 -7.59 36.26 1.58
C LEU A 2 -7.91 34.76 1.79
N VAL A 3 -9.18 34.35 1.66
CA VAL A 3 -9.61 32.97 1.94
C VAL A 3 -9.15 31.96 0.87
N GLY A 4 -8.97 32.39 -0.37
CA GLY A 4 -8.57 31.51 -1.48
C GLY A 4 -7.08 31.11 -1.44
N LEU A 5 -6.21 32.01 -1.00
CA LEU A 5 -4.76 31.77 -0.95
C LEU A 5 -4.38 30.75 0.12
N ALA A 6 -5.04 30.79 1.29
CA ALA A 6 -4.80 29.83 2.37
C ALA A 6 -5.14 28.38 1.96
N LYS A 7 -6.27 28.17 1.25
CA LYS A 7 -6.65 26.84 0.74
C LYS A 7 -5.67 26.31 -0.31
N SER A 8 -5.16 27.17 -1.19
CA SER A 8 -4.18 26.78 -2.20
C SER A 8 -2.83 26.41 -1.56
N LEU A 9 -2.40 27.13 -0.52
CA LEU A 9 -1.19 26.79 0.25
C LEU A 9 -1.35 25.47 1.03
N GLU A 10 -2.52 25.20 1.60
CA GLU A 10 -2.82 23.93 2.29
C GLU A 10 -2.68 22.74 1.31
N LYS A 11 -3.28 22.83 0.13
CA LYS A 11 -3.17 21.79 -0.92
C LYS A 11 -1.73 21.60 -1.38
N LEU A 12 -0.99 22.69 -1.63
CA LEU A 12 0.40 22.63 -2.05
C LEU A 12 1.32 22.00 -1.00
N SER A 13 1.13 22.36 0.28
CA SER A 13 1.97 21.85 1.39
C SER A 13 1.74 20.37 1.68
N SER A 14 0.53 19.86 1.41
CA SER A 14 0.17 18.46 1.66
C SER A 14 0.47 17.51 0.49
N GLY A 15 0.57 18.04 -0.74
CA GLY A 15 0.59 17.25 -1.96
C GLY A 15 -0.73 16.54 -2.31
N PHE A 16 -1.77 16.63 -1.47
CA PHE A 16 -3.07 16.01 -1.69
C PHE A 16 -4.08 17.01 -2.28
N ARG A 17 -4.79 16.59 -3.34
CA ARG A 17 -5.84 17.41 -3.99
C ARG A 17 -7.05 17.66 -3.08
N ILE A 18 -7.32 16.75 -2.15
CA ILE A 18 -8.43 16.78 -1.19
C ILE A 18 -7.82 16.76 0.21
N ASN A 19 -7.81 17.91 0.89
CA ASN A 19 -7.27 18.02 2.26
C ASN A 19 -8.34 17.93 3.35
N ARG A 20 -9.62 18.00 2.97
CA ARG A 20 -10.74 17.91 3.91
C ARG A 20 -11.79 16.94 3.39
N ALA A 21 -12.21 16.02 4.25
CA ALA A 21 -13.36 15.12 4.02
C ALA A 21 -14.65 15.88 3.64
N ALA A 22 -14.74 17.17 4.04
CA ALA A 22 -15.86 18.05 3.75
C ALA A 22 -15.93 18.51 2.28
N ASP A 23 -14.84 18.46 1.52
CA ASP A 23 -14.83 18.90 0.10
C ASP A 23 -15.22 17.76 -0.88
N ASP A 24 -14.94 16.49 -0.54
CA ASP A 24 -15.34 15.29 -1.31
C ASP A 24 -15.25 14.02 -0.44
N ALA A 25 -16.31 13.74 0.33
CA ALA A 25 -16.37 12.56 1.20
C ALA A 25 -16.33 11.24 0.43
N ALA A 26 -16.85 11.22 -0.81
CA ALA A 26 -16.83 10.04 -1.67
C ALA A 26 -15.42 9.77 -2.21
N GLY A 27 -14.72 10.80 -2.68
CA GLY A 27 -13.33 10.72 -3.12
C GLY A 27 -12.38 10.33 -2.00
N LEU A 28 -12.59 10.83 -0.78
CA LEU A 28 -11.83 10.42 0.40
C LEU A 28 -12.06 8.96 0.74
N ALA A 29 -13.31 8.49 0.80
CA ALA A 29 -13.64 7.10 1.12
C ALA A 29 -13.05 6.11 0.10
N ILE A 30 -13.11 6.44 -1.20
CA ILE A 30 -12.48 5.63 -2.26
C ILE A 30 -10.95 5.64 -2.10
N SER A 31 -10.35 6.80 -1.83
CA SER A 31 -8.89 6.90 -1.66
C SER A 31 -8.37 6.12 -0.45
N GLU A 32 -9.12 6.09 0.65
CA GLU A 32 -8.80 5.28 1.82
C GLU A 32 -8.96 3.79 1.51
N GLY A 33 -10.04 3.38 0.83
CA GLY A 33 -10.20 2.00 0.37
C GLY A 33 -9.05 1.53 -0.53
N LEU A 34 -8.62 2.37 -1.48
CA LEU A 34 -7.46 2.10 -2.33
C LEU A 34 -6.15 2.05 -1.52
N ARG A 35 -5.97 2.94 -0.54
CA ARG A 35 -4.80 2.94 0.36
C ARG A 35 -4.74 1.65 1.19
N THR A 36 -5.86 1.20 1.73
CA THR A 36 -5.97 -0.09 2.42
C THR A 36 -5.64 -1.25 1.49
N GLN A 37 -6.17 -1.26 0.28
CA GLN A 37 -5.91 -2.31 -0.71
C GLN A 37 -4.43 -2.35 -1.12
N VAL A 38 -3.79 -1.20 -1.32
CA VAL A 38 -2.35 -1.12 -1.60
C VAL A 38 -1.53 -1.67 -0.42
N GLY A 39 -1.90 -1.33 0.81
CA GLY A 39 -1.27 -1.89 2.01
C GLY A 39 -1.39 -3.41 2.10
N GLY A 40 -2.62 -3.92 1.90
CA GLY A 40 -2.91 -5.36 1.88
C GLY A 40 -2.16 -6.09 0.77
N ASN A 41 -2.13 -5.52 -0.44
CA ASN A 41 -1.42 -6.11 -1.58
C ASN A 41 0.09 -6.18 -1.33
N ARG A 42 0.70 -5.13 -0.74
CA ARG A 42 2.12 -5.17 -0.36
C ARG A 42 2.43 -6.28 0.65
N GLN A 43 1.51 -6.54 1.59
CA GLN A 43 1.67 -7.65 2.53
C GLN A 43 1.48 -8.99 1.82
N ALA A 44 0.49 -9.12 0.94
CA ALA A 44 0.25 -10.35 0.16
C ALA A 44 1.47 -10.74 -0.68
N VAL A 45 2.11 -9.76 -1.33
CA VAL A 45 3.35 -9.98 -2.09
C VAL A 45 4.49 -10.50 -1.20
N ARG A 46 4.68 -9.90 -0.01
CA ARG A 46 5.69 -10.40 0.95
C ARG A 46 5.37 -11.82 1.40
N ASN A 47 4.13 -12.09 1.78
CA ASN A 47 3.71 -13.43 2.19
C ASN A 47 3.95 -14.48 1.08
N ALA A 48 3.70 -14.12 -0.18
CA ALA A 48 3.96 -15.00 -1.31
C ALA A 48 5.47 -15.26 -1.50
N GLN A 49 6.30 -14.23 -1.36
CA GLN A 49 7.76 -14.36 -1.42
C GLN A 49 8.31 -15.24 -0.29
N ASP A 50 7.83 -15.04 0.94
CA ASP A 50 8.20 -15.87 2.08
C ASP A 50 7.79 -17.33 1.84
N GLY A 51 6.59 -17.57 1.31
CA GLY A 51 6.13 -18.90 0.93
C GLY A 51 7.03 -19.56 -0.13
N ILE A 52 7.46 -18.81 -1.15
CA ILE A 52 8.41 -19.29 -2.16
C ILE A 52 9.74 -19.65 -1.51
N SER A 53 10.29 -18.80 -0.63
CA SER A 53 11.56 -19.08 0.05
C SER A 53 11.48 -20.32 0.95
N LEU A 54 10.34 -20.55 1.61
CA LEU A 54 10.11 -21.76 2.40
C LEU A 54 10.08 -23.01 1.52
N VAL A 55 9.37 -22.96 0.38
CA VAL A 55 9.32 -24.06 -0.57
C VAL A 55 10.70 -24.35 -1.14
N GLN A 56 11.46 -23.33 -1.53
CA GLN A 56 12.84 -23.49 -2.03
C GLN A 56 13.76 -24.12 -0.98
N THR A 57 13.62 -23.73 0.29
CA THR A 57 14.39 -24.34 1.39
C THR A 57 14.02 -25.80 1.57
N ALA A 58 12.73 -26.13 1.49
CA ALA A 58 12.25 -27.52 1.56
C ALA A 58 12.73 -28.35 0.36
N GLU A 59 12.67 -27.82 -0.86
CA GLU A 59 13.21 -28.48 -2.08
C GLU A 59 14.70 -28.75 -1.96
N GLY A 60 15.48 -27.78 -1.46
CA GLY A 60 16.91 -27.96 -1.18
C GLY A 60 17.17 -29.10 -0.19
N ALA A 61 16.43 -29.13 0.92
CA ALA A 61 16.54 -30.20 1.92
C ALA A 61 16.13 -31.59 1.36
N LEU A 62 15.09 -31.66 0.53
CA LEU A 62 14.65 -32.90 -0.11
C LEU A 62 15.67 -33.41 -1.13
N ASN A 63 16.33 -32.52 -1.87
CA ASN A 63 17.39 -32.90 -2.80
C ASN A 63 18.60 -33.51 -2.07
N GLU A 64 18.96 -32.99 -0.90
CA GLU A 64 19.99 -33.61 -0.05
C GLU A 64 19.59 -35.02 0.39
N VAL A 65 18.34 -35.21 0.85
CA VAL A 65 17.83 -36.55 1.24
C VAL A 65 17.80 -37.52 0.07
N HIS A 66 17.45 -37.06 -1.13
CA HIS A 66 17.44 -37.91 -2.34
C HIS A 66 18.84 -38.30 -2.82
N SER A 67 19.86 -37.52 -2.45
CA SER A 67 21.24 -37.72 -2.88
C SER A 67 22.08 -38.57 -1.91
N ILE A 68 21.47 -39.02 -0.80
CA ILE A 68 22.03 -39.96 0.19
C ILE A 68 21.55 -41.38 -0.12
#